data_AF-A0A936PUT5-F1
#
_entry.id   AF-A0A936PUT5-F1
#
_cell.length_a   1.000
_cell.length_b   1.000
_cell.length_c   1.000
_cell.angle_alpha   90.00
_cell.angle_beta   90.00
_cell.angle_gamma   90.00
#
_symmetry.space_group_name_H-M   'P 1'
#
loop_
_entity.id
_entity.type
_entity.pdbx_description
1 polymer ?
#
loop_
_entity_poly.entity_id
_entity_poly.type
_entity_poly.pdbx_seq_one_letter_code
_entity_poly.pdbx_strand_id
1 'polypeptide(L)'
;MVVHPHQVHKLAHNYLHIVSLGFRRVQINFALGKVWTQAQQKTLAAELFALAQALKEREAQGDPVVLVNAENAPMPMRLNNEITVDWDGTIYGGNAFLHETEHKHKFRRGHLDDLCSFDRYWMDAPPNAELVRWSYEPEVTENNLKVGAVVTGFLRWVRGEARP
;
A
#
# COMPACT_ATOMS: atom_id res chain seq x y z
N MET A 1 4.75 -0.50 8.08
CA MET A 1 6.09 -0.34 7.49
C MET A 1 6.00 -0.25 5.98
N VAL A 2 6.95 0.45 5.33
CA VAL A 2 7.07 0.53 3.86
C VAL A 2 8.38 -0.15 3.44
N VAL A 3 8.31 -1.07 2.47
CA VAL A 3 9.46 -1.80 1.93
C VAL A 3 9.97 -1.07 0.70
N HIS A 4 11.19 -0.52 0.78
CA HIS A 4 11.87 0.08 -0.37
C HIS A 4 12.61 -1.00 -1.17
N PRO A 5 12.67 -0.94 -2.52
CA PRO A 5 13.35 -1.96 -3.34
C PRO A 5 14.81 -2.23 -2.94
N HIS A 6 15.55 -1.21 -2.51
CA HIS A 6 16.95 -1.36 -2.03
C HIS A 6 17.07 -2.11 -0.69
N GLN A 7 15.98 -2.22 0.07
CA GLN A 7 15.97 -2.86 1.39
C GLN A 7 15.03 -4.08 1.44
N VAL A 8 14.57 -4.57 0.29
CA VAL A 8 13.62 -5.69 0.23
C VAL A 8 14.13 -6.93 0.95
N HIS A 9 15.43 -7.21 0.88
CA HIS A 9 16.12 -8.32 1.56
C HIS A 9 16.10 -8.24 3.09
N LYS A 10 15.56 -7.17 3.68
CA LYS A 10 15.39 -7.00 5.13
C LYS A 10 13.93 -7.04 5.55
N LEU A 11 12.99 -7.35 4.66
CA LEU A 11 11.56 -7.22 4.93
C LEU A 11 11.16 -8.07 6.14
N ALA A 12 11.46 -9.37 6.14
CA ALA A 12 11.04 -10.25 7.23
C ALA A 12 11.69 -9.85 8.55
N HIS A 13 12.99 -9.59 8.51
CA HIS A 13 13.74 -9.10 9.68
C HIS A 13 13.15 -7.81 10.25
N ASN A 14 12.90 -6.79 9.43
CA ASN A 14 12.36 -5.51 9.87
C ASN A 14 10.94 -5.63 10.42
N TYR A 15 10.10 -6.49 9.81
CA TYR A 15 8.77 -6.77 10.34
C TYR A 15 8.84 -7.40 11.74
N LEU A 16 9.65 -8.45 11.90
CA LEU A 16 9.81 -9.15 13.18
C LEU A 16 10.47 -8.27 14.23
N HIS A 17 11.36 -7.36 13.83
CA HIS A 17 11.89 -6.34 14.72
C HIS A 17 10.77 -5.44 15.25
N ILE A 18 9.88 -4.93 14.39
CA ILE A 18 8.70 -4.15 14.84
C ILE A 18 7.85 -4.96 15.81
N VAL A 19 7.59 -6.24 15.53
CA VAL A 19 6.87 -7.13 16.45
C VAL A 19 7.58 -7.25 17.81
N SER A 20 8.91 -7.39 17.81
CA SER A 20 9.72 -7.48 19.04
C SER A 20 9.64 -6.23 19.93
N LEU A 21 9.30 -5.08 19.35
CA LEU A 21 9.04 -3.83 20.08
C LEU A 21 7.65 -3.80 20.74
N GLY A 22 6.85 -4.86 20.60
CA GLY A 22 5.54 -5.02 21.22
C GLY A 22 4.35 -4.71 20.31
N PHE A 23 4.58 -4.35 19.04
CA PHE A 23 3.50 -4.07 18.11
C PHE A 23 2.80 -5.36 17.66
N ARG A 24 1.50 -5.47 17.94
CA ARG A 24 0.68 -6.65 17.63
C ARG A 24 -0.02 -6.62 16.28
N ARG A 25 -0.16 -5.43 15.68
CA ARG A 25 -0.85 -5.20 14.42
C ARG A 25 0.11 -4.45 13.50
N VAL A 26 0.58 -5.10 12.44
CA VAL A 26 1.59 -4.52 11.56
C VAL A 26 1.11 -4.64 10.11
N GLN A 27 1.24 -3.53 9.37
CA GLN A 27 0.96 -3.46 7.94
C GLN A 27 2.27 -3.40 7.15
N ILE A 28 2.30 -4.07 6.01
CA ILE A 28 3.36 -4.02 5.00
C ILE A 28 2.81 -3.24 3.80
N ASN A 29 3.49 -2.17 3.43
CA ASN A 29 3.35 -1.51 2.14
C ASN A 29 4.65 -1.69 1.37
N PHE A 30 4.60 -1.69 0.05
CA PHE A 30 5.79 -1.57 -0.79
C PHE A 30 5.89 -0.15 -1.34
N ALA A 31 7.11 0.31 -1.60
CA ALA A 31 7.33 1.65 -2.13
C ALA A 31 6.73 1.77 -3.54
N LEU A 32 5.75 2.66 -3.67
CA LEU A 32 5.18 3.08 -4.95
C LEU A 32 6.04 4.19 -5.58
N GLY A 33 5.87 4.43 -6.88
CA GLY A 33 6.63 5.45 -7.62
C GLY A 33 8.10 5.09 -7.82
N LYS A 34 8.49 3.84 -7.59
CA LYS A 34 9.85 3.31 -7.79
C LYS A 34 9.82 2.13 -8.73
N VAL A 35 10.84 1.99 -9.57
CA VAL A 35 10.98 0.80 -10.42
C VAL A 35 11.58 -0.34 -9.61
N TRP A 36 10.90 -1.48 -9.60
CA TRP A 36 11.35 -2.74 -9.00
C TRP A 36 11.89 -3.68 -10.07
N THR A 37 13.14 -4.08 -9.94
CA THR A 37 13.74 -5.07 -10.85
C THR A 37 13.12 -6.46 -10.62
N GLN A 38 13.24 -7.35 -11.61
CA GLN A 38 12.79 -8.73 -11.43
C GLN A 38 13.47 -9.44 -10.26
N ALA A 39 14.76 -9.17 -10.04
CA ALA A 39 15.50 -9.72 -8.90
C ALA A 39 14.88 -9.25 -7.57
N GLN A 40 14.56 -7.96 -7.44
CA GLN A 40 13.91 -7.42 -6.25
C GLN A 40 12.51 -7.99 -6.03
N GLN A 41 11.73 -8.22 -7.09
CA GLN A 41 10.41 -8.86 -7.00
C GLN A 41 10.52 -10.32 -6.53
N LYS A 42 11.53 -11.07 -7.01
CA LYS A 42 11.82 -12.42 -6.50
C LYS A 42 12.23 -12.40 -5.03
N THR A 43 13.09 -11.47 -4.63
CA THR A 43 13.46 -11.28 -3.21
C THR A 43 12.25 -10.91 -2.36
N LEU A 44 11.36 -10.05 -2.86
CA LEU A 44 10.11 -9.71 -2.17
C LEU A 44 9.27 -10.96 -1.89
N ALA A 45 9.06 -11.81 -2.91
CA ALA A 45 8.30 -13.04 -2.74
C ALA A 45 8.95 -13.99 -1.72
N ALA A 46 10.28 -14.15 -1.77
CA ALA A 46 11.03 -14.99 -0.83
C ALA A 46 10.92 -14.48 0.62
N GLU A 47 11.04 -13.17 0.82
CA GLU A 47 10.94 -12.55 2.15
C GLU A 47 9.53 -12.59 2.72
N LEU A 48 8.50 -12.40 1.87
CA LEU A 48 7.10 -12.58 2.28
C LEU A 48 6.83 -14.03 2.69
N PHE A 49 7.38 -15.00 1.98
CA PHE A 49 7.27 -16.42 2.35
C PHE A 49 7.98 -16.71 3.68
N ALA A 50 9.20 -16.22 3.87
CA ALA A 50 9.92 -16.36 5.13
C ALA A 50 9.15 -15.73 6.31
N LEU A 51 8.58 -14.55 6.11
CA LEU A 51 7.72 -13.90 7.10
C LEU A 51 6.50 -14.77 7.42
N ALA A 52 5.84 -15.35 6.41
CA ALA A 52 4.69 -16.22 6.61
C ALA A 52 5.02 -17.43 7.50
N GLN A 53 6.18 -18.07 7.30
CA GLN A 53 6.62 -19.18 8.14
C GLN A 53 6.81 -18.72 9.58
N ALA A 54 7.51 -17.59 9.79
CA ALA A 54 7.71 -17.03 11.11
C ALA A 54 6.38 -16.66 11.82
N LEU A 55 5.41 -16.11 11.10
CA LEU A 55 4.09 -15.79 11.66
C LEU A 55 3.33 -17.05 12.10
N LYS A 56 3.37 -18.12 11.31
CA LYS A 56 2.77 -19.42 11.68
C LYS A 56 3.42 -20.04 12.91
N GLU A 57 4.75 -19.97 13.00
CA GLU A 57 5.49 -20.46 14.18
C GLU A 57 5.09 -19.71 15.45
N ARG A 58 4.97 -18.37 15.37
CA ARG A 58 4.53 -17.56 16.51
C ARG A 58 3.09 -17.85 16.92
N GLU A 59 2.19 -18.02 15.95
CA GLU A 59 0.81 -18.41 16.21
C GLU A 59 0.74 -19.77 16.93
N ALA A 60 1.52 -20.76 16.49
CA ALA A 60 1.61 -22.07 17.15
C ALA A 60 2.18 -21.98 18.58
N GLN A 61 2.97 -20.94 18.89
CA GLN A 61 3.51 -20.65 20.22
C GLN A 61 2.55 -19.83 21.10
N GLY A 62 1.35 -19.50 20.62
CA GLY A 62 0.37 -18.71 21.36
C GLY A 62 0.67 -17.21 21.39
N ASP A 63 1.52 -16.72 20.48
CA ASP A 63 1.88 -15.30 20.36
C ASP A 63 1.50 -14.73 18.97
N PRO A 64 0.21 -14.72 18.60
CA PRO A 64 -0.23 -14.30 17.28
C PRO A 64 0.03 -12.80 17.05
N VAL A 65 0.35 -12.48 15.79
CA VAL A 65 0.51 -11.11 15.29
C VAL A 65 -0.44 -10.93 14.12
N VAL A 66 -1.14 -9.80 14.09
CA VAL A 66 -2.05 -9.47 13.00
C VAL A 66 -1.31 -8.79 11.87
N LEU A 67 -1.29 -9.45 10.72
CA LEU A 67 -0.93 -8.83 9.44
C LEU A 67 -2.14 -8.03 8.93
N VAL A 68 -2.13 -6.71 9.14
CA VAL A 68 -3.27 -5.82 8.83
C VAL A 68 -3.70 -5.91 7.36
N ASN A 69 -2.76 -6.13 6.44
CA ASN A 69 -3.07 -6.28 5.02
C ASN A 69 -4.04 -7.43 4.70
N ALA A 70 -4.10 -8.47 5.56
CA ALA A 70 -4.96 -9.62 5.34
C ALA A 70 -6.43 -9.37 5.75
N GLU A 71 -6.72 -8.33 6.54
CA GLU A 71 -8.07 -8.01 7.04
C GLU A 71 -9.01 -7.50 5.92
N ASN A 72 -8.45 -6.95 4.83
CA ASN A 72 -9.20 -6.38 3.72
C ASN A 72 -8.95 -7.14 2.42
N ALA A 73 -9.90 -7.06 1.48
CA ALA A 73 -9.75 -7.65 0.15
C ALA A 73 -8.43 -7.17 -0.51
N PRO A 74 -7.52 -8.08 -0.88
CA PRO A 74 -6.24 -7.71 -1.45
C PRO A 74 -6.40 -6.95 -2.76
N MET A 75 -5.67 -5.84 -2.90
CA MET A 75 -5.61 -5.02 -4.10
C MET A 75 -4.14 -4.76 -4.44
N PRO A 76 -3.71 -4.91 -5.72
CA PRO A 76 -2.31 -4.74 -6.09
C PRO A 76 -1.72 -3.39 -5.71
N MET A 77 -2.46 -2.31 -5.99
CA MET A 77 -2.07 -0.96 -5.59
C MET A 77 -3.30 -0.24 -5.05
N ARG A 78 -3.19 0.25 -3.82
CA ARG A 78 -4.19 1.11 -3.19
C ARG A 78 -3.52 2.42 -2.85
N LEU A 79 -4.03 3.51 -3.41
CA LEU A 79 -3.62 4.84 -3.02
C LEU A 79 -4.34 5.28 -1.75
N ASN A 80 -3.81 6.33 -1.12
CA ASN A 80 -4.48 6.96 -0.01
C ASN A 80 -5.83 7.53 -0.50
N ASN A 81 -6.84 7.52 0.35
CA ASN A 81 -8.14 8.16 0.09
C ASN A 81 -8.38 9.36 1.01
N GLU A 82 -7.37 9.76 1.78
CA GLU A 82 -7.41 10.97 2.59
C GLU A 82 -7.59 12.21 1.69
N ILE A 83 -8.19 13.23 2.30
CA ILE A 83 -8.24 14.56 1.72
C ILE A 83 -7.15 15.40 2.37
N THR A 84 -6.53 16.26 1.57
CA THR A 84 -5.53 17.23 2.02
C THR A 84 -6.02 18.62 1.67
N VAL A 85 -5.88 19.54 2.61
CA VAL A 85 -6.19 20.95 2.40
C VAL A 85 -4.86 21.69 2.25
N ASP A 86 -4.70 22.42 1.14
CA ASP A 86 -3.54 23.28 0.91
C ASP A 86 -3.72 24.63 1.61
N TRP A 87 -2.64 25.42 1.73
CA TRP A 87 -2.62 26.68 2.48
C TRP A 87 -3.61 27.73 1.94
N ASP A 88 -3.95 27.64 0.66
CA ASP A 88 -4.89 28.55 -0.01
C ASP A 88 -6.36 28.14 0.20
N GLY A 89 -6.61 27.00 0.84
CA GLY A 89 -7.95 26.44 1.03
C GLY A 89 -8.37 25.44 -0.04
N THR A 90 -7.54 25.16 -1.05
CA THR A 90 -7.80 24.14 -2.06
C THR A 90 -7.79 22.75 -1.43
N ILE A 91 -8.82 21.96 -1.71
CA ILE A 91 -8.96 20.60 -1.22
C ILE A 91 -8.54 19.64 -2.34
N TYR A 92 -7.60 18.77 -2.01
CA TYR A 92 -7.14 17.67 -2.85
C TYR A 92 -7.54 16.33 -2.24
N GLY A 93 -7.81 15.34 -3.08
CA GLY A 93 -7.97 13.96 -2.67
C GLY A 93 -6.77 13.10 -3.06
N GLY A 94 -6.64 11.96 -2.42
CA GLY A 94 -5.66 10.95 -2.82
C GLY A 94 -4.21 11.34 -2.52
N ASN A 95 -3.28 10.87 -3.35
CA ASN A 95 -1.85 11.14 -3.17
C ASN A 95 -1.39 12.48 -3.78
N ALA A 96 -2.30 13.38 -4.14
CA ALA A 96 -1.98 14.62 -4.85
C ALA A 96 -1.02 15.54 -4.09
N PHE A 97 -1.05 15.47 -2.76
CA PHE A 97 -0.15 16.23 -1.90
C PHE A 97 1.27 15.64 -1.82
N LEU A 98 1.43 14.36 -2.15
CA LEU A 98 2.70 13.63 -2.04
C LEU A 98 3.54 13.71 -3.33
N HIS A 99 2.90 13.94 -4.48
CA HIS A 99 3.55 13.83 -5.78
C HIS A 99 3.19 15.02 -6.67
N GLU A 100 4.20 15.66 -7.23
CA GLU A 100 4.02 16.59 -8.33
C GLU A 100 3.82 15.77 -9.62
N THR A 101 2.60 15.81 -10.14
CA THR A 101 2.17 15.16 -11.38
C THR A 101 1.53 16.22 -12.28
N GLU A 102 1.67 16.08 -13.59
CA GLU A 102 0.97 16.93 -14.57
C GLU A 102 -0.57 16.86 -14.41
N HIS A 103 -1.06 15.83 -13.72
CA HIS A 103 -2.46 15.60 -13.45
C HIS A 103 -2.95 16.14 -12.11
N LYS A 104 -2.18 16.98 -11.38
CA LYS A 104 -2.56 17.50 -10.04
C LYS A 104 -3.97 18.10 -10.02
N HIS A 105 -4.36 18.79 -11.10
CA HIS A 105 -5.71 19.36 -11.27
C HIS A 105 -6.84 18.32 -11.20
N LYS A 106 -6.61 17.05 -11.60
CA LYS A 106 -7.60 15.95 -11.53
C LYS A 106 -7.84 15.44 -10.11
N PHE A 107 -6.94 15.76 -9.19
CA PHE A 107 -7.08 15.41 -7.79
C PHE A 107 -7.78 16.48 -6.97
N ARG A 108 -8.04 17.67 -7.53
CA ARG A 108 -8.82 18.71 -6.86
C ARG A 108 -10.23 18.18 -6.57
N ARG A 109 -10.71 18.42 -5.35
CA ARG A 109 -12.05 18.03 -4.87
C ARG A 109 -12.93 19.22 -4.52
N GLY A 110 -12.33 20.39 -4.32
CA GLY A 110 -13.07 21.63 -4.05
C GLY A 110 -12.19 22.68 -3.39
N HIS A 111 -12.83 23.56 -2.65
CA HIS A 111 -12.26 24.59 -1.80
C HIS A 111 -12.99 24.63 -0.46
N LEU A 112 -12.32 25.07 0.62
CA LEU A 112 -12.96 25.22 1.93
C LEU A 112 -14.18 26.16 1.90
N ASP A 113 -14.13 27.18 1.04
CA ASP A 113 -15.23 28.15 0.87
C ASP A 113 -16.46 27.58 0.14
N ASP A 114 -16.38 26.36 -0.41
CA ASP A 114 -17.53 25.71 -1.04
C ASP A 114 -18.58 25.29 0.01
N LEU A 115 -18.20 25.23 1.30
CA LEU A 115 -19.05 24.92 2.46
C LEU A 115 -19.91 23.67 2.29
N CYS A 116 -19.42 22.66 1.56
CA CYS A 116 -20.15 21.41 1.32
C CYS A 116 -19.87 20.37 2.42
N SER A 117 -20.69 19.31 2.46
CA SER A 117 -20.46 18.20 3.41
C SER A 117 -19.11 17.54 3.13
N PHE A 118 -18.35 17.27 4.19
CA PHE A 118 -17.09 16.56 4.14
C PHE A 118 -17.21 15.21 3.40
N ASP A 119 -18.32 14.50 3.60
CA ASP A 119 -18.58 13.20 2.96
C ASP A 119 -18.60 13.28 1.44
N ARG A 120 -18.96 14.45 0.89
CA ARG A 120 -19.03 14.66 -0.56
C ARG A 120 -17.67 14.51 -1.23
N TYR A 121 -16.59 14.90 -0.55
CA TYR A 121 -15.23 14.75 -1.10
C TYR A 121 -14.81 13.28 -1.26
N TRP A 122 -15.39 12.37 -0.47
CA TRP A 122 -15.21 10.93 -0.62
C TRP A 122 -16.15 10.31 -1.65
N MET A 123 -17.41 10.72 -1.67
CA MET A 123 -18.39 10.21 -2.63
C MET A 123 -18.07 10.60 -4.07
N ASP A 124 -17.58 11.83 -4.27
CA ASP A 124 -17.22 12.37 -5.58
C ASP A 124 -15.78 11.98 -5.98
N ALA A 125 -15.10 11.16 -5.17
CA ALA A 125 -13.74 10.72 -5.46
C ALA A 125 -13.71 9.76 -6.67
N PRO A 126 -12.83 10.00 -7.65
CA PRO A 126 -12.55 9.05 -8.72
C PRO A 126 -12.12 7.69 -8.18
N PRO A 127 -12.43 6.60 -8.91
CA PRO A 127 -11.98 5.27 -8.55
C PRO A 127 -10.46 5.17 -8.42
N ASN A 128 -9.98 4.28 -7.53
CA ASN A 128 -8.54 4.06 -7.31
C ASN A 128 -7.75 3.77 -8.60
N ALA A 129 -8.35 3.10 -9.58
CA ALA A 129 -7.71 2.84 -10.88
C ALA A 129 -7.36 4.14 -11.65
N GLU A 130 -8.24 5.14 -11.59
CA GLU A 130 -7.99 6.45 -12.20
C GLU A 130 -6.91 7.21 -11.43
N LEU A 131 -6.99 7.21 -10.09
CA LEU A 131 -6.00 7.86 -9.24
C LEU A 131 -4.59 7.27 -9.45
N VAL A 132 -4.47 5.94 -9.59
CA VAL A 132 -3.20 5.26 -9.89
C VAL A 132 -2.64 5.74 -11.22
N ARG A 133 -3.47 5.78 -12.27
CA ARG A 133 -3.06 6.26 -13.60
C ARG A 133 -2.58 7.71 -13.57
N TRP A 134 -3.11 8.53 -12.68
CA TRP A 134 -2.73 9.94 -12.59
C TRP A 134 -1.51 10.21 -11.71
N SER A 135 -1.13 9.25 -10.86
CA SER A 135 -0.11 9.46 -9.82
C SER A 135 1.32 9.20 -10.30
N TYR A 136 1.52 8.26 -11.24
CA TYR A 136 2.86 7.86 -11.69
C TYR A 136 2.90 7.65 -13.19
N GLU A 137 4.10 7.72 -13.75
CA GLU A 137 4.37 7.38 -15.15
C GLU A 137 3.84 5.97 -15.51
N PRO A 138 3.38 5.74 -16.75
CA PRO A 138 2.78 4.46 -17.14
C PRO A 138 3.67 3.24 -16.88
N GLU A 139 4.98 3.35 -17.18
CA GLU A 139 5.94 2.25 -16.96
C GLU A 139 6.11 1.93 -15.46
N VAL A 140 6.18 2.96 -14.62
CA VAL A 140 6.29 2.80 -13.16
C VAL A 140 5.01 2.21 -12.60
N THR A 141 3.85 2.66 -13.10
CA THR A 141 2.54 2.12 -12.72
C THR A 141 2.44 0.64 -13.05
N GLU A 142 2.76 0.23 -14.28
CA GLU A 142 2.73 -1.18 -14.68
C GLU A 142 3.68 -2.03 -13.84
N ASN A 143 4.89 -1.51 -13.58
CA ASN A 143 5.86 -2.17 -12.71
C ASN A 143 5.32 -2.37 -11.29
N ASN A 144 4.74 -1.33 -10.68
CA ASN A 144 4.22 -1.38 -9.32
C ASN A 144 2.96 -2.24 -9.21
N LEU A 145 2.12 -2.33 -10.24
CA LEU A 145 1.00 -3.26 -10.30
C LEU A 145 1.49 -4.72 -10.27
N LYS A 146 2.60 -5.04 -10.95
CA LYS A 146 3.22 -6.38 -10.88
C LYS A 146 3.75 -6.70 -9.49
N VAL A 147 4.42 -5.76 -8.84
CA VAL A 147 4.87 -5.91 -7.44
C VAL A 147 3.68 -6.12 -6.51
N GLY A 148 2.63 -5.33 -6.69
CA GLY A 148 1.37 -5.43 -5.97
C GLY A 148 0.66 -6.77 -6.15
N ALA A 149 0.76 -7.38 -7.33
CA ALA A 149 0.23 -8.71 -7.59
C ALA A 149 0.95 -9.78 -6.78
N VAL A 150 2.27 -9.66 -6.56
CA VAL A 150 3.03 -10.56 -5.67
C VAL A 150 2.50 -10.47 -4.24
N VAL A 151 2.35 -9.25 -3.70
CA VAL A 151 1.80 -9.03 -2.36
C VAL A 151 0.37 -9.54 -2.28
N THR A 152 -0.45 -9.30 -3.29
CA THR A 152 -1.84 -9.79 -3.36
C THR A 152 -1.91 -11.31 -3.34
N GLY A 153 -1.05 -11.99 -4.10
CA GLY A 153 -0.95 -13.46 -4.08
C GLY A 153 -0.57 -14.00 -2.71
N PHE A 154 0.41 -13.37 -2.07
CA PHE A 154 0.79 -13.69 -0.70
C PHE A 154 -0.37 -13.52 0.29
N LEU A 155 -1.10 -12.40 0.24
CA LEU A 155 -2.23 -12.16 1.15
C LEU A 155 -3.37 -13.15 0.93
N ARG A 156 -3.68 -13.51 -0.31
CA ARG A 156 -4.65 -14.57 -0.62
C ARG A 156 -4.21 -15.91 -0.04
N TRP A 157 -2.93 -16.24 -0.12
CA TRP A 157 -2.38 -17.46 0.49
C TRP A 157 -2.51 -17.44 2.02
N VAL A 158 -2.17 -16.32 2.68
CA VAL A 158 -2.33 -16.15 4.14
C VAL A 158 -3.80 -16.31 4.55
N ARG A 159 -4.73 -15.80 3.74
CA ARG A 159 -6.18 -15.92 3.97
C ARG A 159 -6.77 -17.30 3.63
N GLY A 160 -5.98 -18.23 3.08
CA GLY A 160 -6.47 -19.54 2.63
C GLY A 160 -7.31 -19.48 1.33
N GLU A 161 -7.23 -18.40 0.57
CA GLU A 161 -7.99 -18.17 -0.67
C GLU A 161 -7.24 -18.61 -1.93
N ALA A 162 -5.93 -18.88 -1.81
CA ALA A 162 -5.15 -19.46 -2.90
C ALA A 162 -5.46 -20.97 -3.02
N ARG A 163 -5.94 -21.41 -4.19
CA ARG A 163 -5.98 -22.84 -4.50
C ARG A 163 -4.54 -23.37 -4.70
N PRO A 164 -4.25 -24.62 -4.27
CA PRO A 164 -2.96 -25.26 -4.50
C PRO A 164 -2.63 -25.39 -6.00
#